data_AF-A0A935KTC5-F1
#
_entry.id   AF-A0A935KTC5-F1
#
_cell.length_a   1.000
_cell.length_b   1.000
_cell.length_c   1.000
_cell.angle_alpha   90.00
_cell.angle_beta   90.00
_cell.angle_gamma   90.00
#
_symmetry.space_group_name_H-M   'P 1'
#
loop_
_entity.id
_entity.type
_entity.pdbx_description
1 polymer ?
#
loop_
_entity_poly.entity_id
_entity_poly.type
_entity_poly.pdbx_seq_one_letter_code
_entity_poly.pdbx_strand_id
1 'polypeptide(L)'
;MNIIDLTENYIECLTGKNDFRTYERSYPELFSHYFRYWSNREPYSALLTKSEVIKRRNLISGVLNEIEERFMVNNIETKNISLALFVGQGTSNGHVFRDKEKLVVWIPVECYKTILQARIFVAHEIIHSVHYFIT
;
A
#
# COMPACT_ATOMS: atom_id res chain seq x y z
N MET A 1 12.13 -3.32 -6.94
CA MET A 1 10.84 -3.61 -6.28
C MET A 1 9.71 -3.56 -7.31
N ASN A 2 8.65 -4.37 -7.19
CA ASN A 2 7.50 -4.31 -8.11
C ASN A 2 6.34 -3.51 -7.49
N ILE A 3 5.79 -2.53 -8.19
CA ILE A 3 4.69 -1.70 -7.67
C ILE A 3 3.35 -2.16 -8.27
N ILE A 4 2.38 -2.44 -7.40
CA ILE A 4 0.99 -2.71 -7.76
C ILE A 4 0.18 -1.47 -7.35
N ASP A 5 -0.14 -0.60 -8.30
CA ASP A 5 -0.87 0.64 -8.01
C ASP A 5 -2.39 0.43 -8.17
N LEU A 6 -3.10 0.31 -7.05
CA LEU A 6 -4.57 0.21 -7.01
C LEU A 6 -5.25 1.58 -6.84
N THR A 7 -4.48 2.67 -6.76
CA THR A 7 -5.07 3.99 -6.52
C THR A 7 -5.92 4.49 -7.70
N GLU A 8 -5.60 4.07 -8.92
CA GLU A 8 -6.44 4.35 -10.09
C GLU A 8 -7.76 3.57 -10.01
N ASN A 9 -7.73 2.30 -9.59
CA ASN A 9 -8.96 1.53 -9.35
C ASN A 9 -9.85 2.22 -8.31
N TYR A 10 -9.25 2.74 -7.23
CA TYR A 10 -9.98 3.51 -6.23
C TYR A 10 -10.63 4.75 -6.83
N ILE A 11 -9.88 5.53 -7.62
CA ILE A 11 -10.40 6.75 -8.25
C ILE A 11 -11.58 6.41 -9.17
N GLU A 12 -11.45 5.38 -10.00
CA GLU A 12 -12.47 4.98 -10.98
C GLU A 12 -13.75 4.42 -10.36
N CYS A 13 -13.61 3.69 -9.24
CA CYS A 13 -14.70 2.97 -8.61
C CYS A 13 -15.40 3.78 -7.51
N LEU A 14 -14.64 4.56 -6.73
CA LEU A 14 -15.15 5.18 -5.52
C LEU A 14 -15.28 6.70 -5.61
N THR A 15 -14.51 7.38 -6.48
CA THR A 15 -14.71 8.81 -6.70
C THR A 15 -15.92 9.03 -7.62
N GLY A 16 -17.10 9.18 -7.03
CA GLY A 16 -18.35 9.56 -7.71
C GLY A 16 -19.31 8.42 -8.05
N LYS A 17 -18.85 7.16 -8.10
CA LYS A 17 -19.72 5.98 -8.32
C LYS A 17 -20.03 5.20 -7.04
N ASN A 18 -19.16 5.30 -6.03
CA ASN A 18 -19.23 4.55 -4.77
C ASN A 18 -19.37 3.01 -4.97
N ASP A 19 -18.73 2.47 -6.00
CA ASP A 19 -18.70 1.03 -6.31
C ASP A 19 -17.53 0.33 -5.60
N PHE A 20 -17.71 0.10 -4.30
CA PHE A 20 -16.69 -0.57 -3.50
C PHE A 20 -16.42 -2.02 -3.96
N ARG A 21 -17.44 -2.73 -4.47
CA ARG A 21 -17.28 -4.15 -4.85
C ARG A 21 -16.35 -4.33 -6.04
N THR A 22 -16.37 -3.42 -7.00
CA THR A 22 -15.41 -3.45 -8.12
C THR A 22 -14.00 -3.12 -7.66
N TYR A 23 -13.84 -2.16 -6.73
CA TYR A 23 -12.53 -1.87 -6.13
C TYR A 23 -11.99 -3.06 -5.34
N GLU A 24 -12.81 -3.70 -4.51
CA GLU A 24 -12.43 -4.91 -3.76
C GLU A 24 -11.94 -6.05 -4.68
N ARG A 25 -12.51 -6.16 -5.88
CA ARG A 25 -12.12 -7.18 -6.87
C ARG A 25 -10.84 -6.86 -7.63
N SER A 26 -10.30 -5.65 -7.53
CA SER A 26 -9.04 -5.30 -8.22
C SER A 26 -7.83 -6.02 -7.62
N TYR A 27 -7.90 -6.39 -6.33
CA TYR A 27 -6.91 -7.24 -5.69
C TYR A 27 -7.51 -8.05 -4.51
N PRO A 28 -8.19 -9.17 -4.79
CA PRO A 28 -8.94 -9.93 -3.79
C PRO A 28 -8.13 -10.38 -2.57
N GLU A 29 -6.88 -10.80 -2.79
CA GLU A 29 -5.99 -11.31 -1.74
C GLU A 29 -5.62 -10.19 -0.74
N LEU A 30 -5.30 -9.00 -1.25
CA LEU A 30 -5.04 -7.82 -0.42
C LEU A 30 -6.26 -7.47 0.42
N PHE A 31 -7.44 -7.34 -0.20
CA PHE A 31 -8.64 -6.95 0.53
C PHE A 31 -9.11 -8.02 1.52
N SER A 32 -9.00 -9.31 1.16
CA SER A 32 -9.28 -10.40 2.08
C SER A 32 -8.39 -10.33 3.33
N HIS A 33 -7.10 -10.06 3.14
CA HIS A 33 -6.17 -9.87 4.25
C HIS A 33 -6.49 -8.61 5.06
N TYR A 34 -6.69 -7.48 4.38
CA TYR A 34 -7.00 -6.18 4.99
C TYR A 34 -8.25 -6.24 5.87
N PHE A 35 -9.36 -6.81 5.38
CA PHE A 35 -10.60 -6.91 6.18
C PHE A 35 -10.56 -7.99 7.25
N ARG A 36 -9.67 -8.97 7.14
CA ARG A 36 -9.51 -9.97 8.20
C ARG A 36 -8.92 -9.37 9.47
N TYR A 37 -8.08 -8.35 9.34
CA TYR A 37 -7.21 -7.91 10.44
C TYR A 37 -7.19 -6.40 10.70
N TRP A 38 -7.55 -5.54 9.74
CA TRP A 38 -7.41 -4.07 9.86
C TRP A 38 -8.71 -3.28 9.76
N SER A 39 -9.72 -3.76 9.04
CA SER A 39 -10.96 -3.00 8.85
C SER A 39 -12.19 -3.89 8.72
N ASN A 40 -13.36 -3.27 8.84
CA ASN A 40 -14.64 -3.91 8.54
C ASN A 40 -14.97 -3.73 7.06
N ARG A 41 -15.52 -4.78 6.43
CA ARG A 41 -15.89 -4.70 5.00
C ARG A 41 -17.03 -3.71 4.74
N GLU A 42 -17.95 -3.55 5.68
CA GLU A 42 -19.09 -2.64 5.57
C GLU A 42 -19.28 -1.86 6.89
N PRO A 43 -19.65 -0.57 6.82
CA PRO A 43 -19.81 0.25 5.61
C PRO A 43 -18.45 0.67 5.00
N TYR A 44 -18.36 0.68 3.67
CA TYR A 44 -17.23 1.25 2.93
C TYR A 44 -17.65 2.52 2.20
N SER A 45 -16.88 3.60 2.35
CA SER A 45 -17.10 4.86 1.67
C SER A 45 -15.78 5.47 1.19
N ALA A 46 -15.87 6.32 0.17
CA ALA A 46 -14.73 7.10 -0.28
C ALA A 46 -14.26 8.05 0.83
N LEU A 47 -13.02 7.89 1.27
CA LEU A 47 -12.33 8.75 2.25
C LEU A 47 -11.60 9.92 1.58
N LEU A 48 -11.07 9.71 0.38
CA LEU A 48 -10.22 10.68 -0.33
C LEU A 48 -10.84 11.11 -1.65
N THR A 49 -10.64 12.37 -1.97
CA THR A 49 -10.88 12.89 -3.32
C THR A 49 -9.77 12.42 -4.28
N LYS A 50 -10.05 12.41 -5.59
CA LYS A 50 -9.06 12.10 -6.64
C LYS A 50 -7.76 12.90 -6.48
N SER A 51 -7.85 14.20 -6.19
CA SER A 51 -6.67 15.07 -6.04
C SER A 51 -5.82 14.68 -4.82
N GLU A 52 -6.46 14.29 -3.71
CA GLU A 52 -5.76 13.80 -2.53
C GLU A 52 -5.07 12.46 -2.77
N VAL A 53 -5.74 11.53 -3.45
CA VAL A 53 -5.15 10.23 -3.82
C VAL A 53 -3.89 10.44 -4.66
N ILE A 54 -3.97 11.25 -5.72
CA ILE A 54 -2.82 11.54 -6.59
C ILE A 54 -1.68 12.20 -5.79
N LYS A 55 -2.01 13.19 -4.94
CA LYS A 55 -1.02 13.88 -4.11
C LYS A 55 -0.29 12.90 -3.19
N ARG A 56 -1.02 12.03 -2.50
CA ARG A 56 -0.43 11.08 -1.53
C ARG A 56 0.32 9.94 -2.22
N ARG A 57 -0.20 9.41 -3.34
CA ARG A 57 0.54 8.46 -4.18
C ARG A 57 1.89 9.05 -4.60
N ASN A 58 1.89 10.25 -5.18
CA ASN A 58 3.11 10.87 -5.69
C ASN A 58 4.15 11.10 -4.60
N LEU A 59 3.69 11.41 -3.38
CA LEU A 59 4.54 11.56 -2.21
C LEU A 59 5.24 10.23 -1.87
N ILE A 60 4.52 9.11 -1.88
CA ILE A 60 5.09 7.78 -1.66
C ILE A 60 6.03 7.40 -2.80
N SER A 61 5.57 7.48 -4.05
CA SER A 61 6.38 7.12 -5.22
C SER A 61 7.67 7.93 -5.31
N GLY A 62 7.64 9.20 -4.90
CA GLY A 62 8.81 10.08 -4.88
C GLY A 62 9.92 9.69 -3.91
N VAL A 63 9.65 8.80 -2.94
CA VAL A 63 10.66 8.35 -1.95
C VAL A 63 11.12 6.90 -2.18
N LEU A 64 10.47 6.14 -3.06
CA LEU A 64 10.75 4.71 -3.23
C LEU A 64 12.16 4.42 -3.72
N ASN A 65 12.64 5.19 -4.71
CA ASN A 65 13.99 5.00 -5.25
C ASN A 65 15.05 5.24 -4.17
N GLU A 66 14.90 6.32 -3.39
CA GLU A 66 15.80 6.63 -2.27
C GLU A 66 15.80 5.50 -1.23
N ILE A 67 14.63 4.96 -0.88
CA ILE A 67 14.51 3.84 0.06
C ILE A 67 15.20 2.58 -0.49
N GLU A 68 14.95 2.23 -1.75
CA GLU A 68 15.55 1.05 -2.40
C GLU A 68 17.07 1.17 -2.49
N GLU A 69 17.61 2.33 -2.85
CA GLU A 69 19.05 2.62 -2.84
C GLU A 69 19.65 2.44 -1.44
N ARG A 70 18.99 2.98 -0.41
CA ARG A 70 19.44 2.84 0.98
C ARG A 70 19.43 1.40 1.46
N PHE A 71 18.44 0.60 1.07
CA PHE A 71 18.42 -0.82 1.38
C PHE A 71 19.53 -1.58 0.66
N MET A 72 19.77 -1.31 -0.63
CA MET A 72 20.86 -1.93 -1.38
C MET A 72 22.23 -1.66 -0.76
N VAL A 73 22.50 -0.41 -0.33
CA VAL A 73 23.76 -0.04 0.35
C VAL A 73 23.97 -0.82 1.65
N ASN A 74 22.88 -1.26 2.29
CA ASN A 74 22.90 -2.06 3.53
C ASN A 74 22.74 -3.57 3.27
N ASN A 75 22.93 -4.04 2.03
CA ASN A 75 22.77 -5.44 1.62
C ASN A 75 21.36 -6.02 1.88
N ILE A 76 20.33 -5.18 1.88
CA ILE A 76 18.93 -5.60 2.00
C ILE A 76 18.34 -5.69 0.59
N GLU A 77 18.00 -6.91 0.17
CA GLU A 77 17.48 -7.17 -1.17
C GLU A 77 15.95 -6.97 -1.25
N THR A 78 15.52 -6.09 -2.15
CA THR A 78 14.09 -5.73 -2.34
C THR A 78 13.47 -6.29 -3.61
N LYS A 79 14.23 -7.04 -4.43
CA LYS A 79 13.80 -7.48 -5.78
C LYS A 79 12.54 -8.36 -5.75
N ASN A 80 12.36 -9.14 -4.68
CA ASN A 80 11.25 -10.09 -4.54
C ASN A 80 10.03 -9.51 -3.81
N ILE A 81 10.09 -8.23 -3.42
CA ILE A 81 9.01 -7.55 -2.70
C ILE A 81 8.10 -6.86 -3.72
N SER A 82 6.80 -7.11 -3.59
CA SER A 82 5.76 -6.32 -4.26
C SER A 82 5.20 -5.28 -3.30
N LEU A 83 5.10 -4.03 -3.74
CA LEU A 83 4.52 -2.93 -2.98
C LEU A 83 3.15 -2.60 -3.57
N ALA A 84 2.08 -2.84 -2.82
CA ALA A 84 0.73 -2.53 -3.27
C ALA A 84 0.29 -1.16 -2.70
N LEU A 85 0.15 -0.16 -3.56
CA LEU A 85 -0.41 1.13 -3.17
C LEU A 85 -1.92 1.08 -3.30
N PHE A 86 -2.64 1.34 -2.22
CA PHE A 86 -4.11 1.35 -2.26
C PHE A 86 -4.66 2.41 -1.30
N VAL A 87 -5.96 2.68 -1.38
CA VAL A 87 -6.67 3.50 -0.39
C VAL A 87 -7.56 2.57 0.44
N GLY A 88 -7.39 2.56 1.75
CA GLY A 88 -8.21 1.81 2.69
C GLY A 88 -9.32 2.67 3.30
N GLN A 89 -9.59 2.44 4.59
CA GLN A 89 -10.63 3.14 5.37
C GLN A 89 -10.04 3.91 6.55
N GLY A 90 -9.03 4.74 6.30
CA GLY A 90 -8.43 5.55 7.37
C GLY A 90 -7.54 4.72 8.29
N THR A 91 -6.91 3.68 7.74
CA THR A 91 -5.86 2.93 8.41
C THR A 91 -4.68 3.85 8.74
N SER A 92 -3.88 3.48 9.75
CA SER A 92 -2.73 4.25 10.25
C SER A 92 -1.35 3.70 9.87
N ASN A 93 -1.25 2.49 9.33
CA ASN A 93 0.02 1.83 8.97
C ASN A 93 -0.14 0.88 7.77
N GLY A 94 0.96 0.42 7.20
CA GLY A 94 0.92 -0.66 6.21
C GLY A 94 0.94 -2.04 6.88
N HIS A 95 1.04 -3.08 6.05
CA HIS A 95 1.42 -4.40 6.53
C HIS A 95 1.98 -5.25 5.41
N VAL A 96 2.59 -6.37 5.80
CA VAL A 96 3.12 -7.39 4.89
C VAL A 96 2.28 -8.64 4.99
N PHE A 97 1.92 -9.20 3.84
CA PHE A 97 1.30 -10.51 3.76
C PHE A 97 1.95 -11.33 2.66
N ARG A 98 1.68 -12.63 2.69
CA ARG A 98 2.10 -13.55 1.64
C ARG A 98 0.95 -13.77 0.66
N ASP A 99 1.20 -13.50 -0.61
CA ASP A 99 0.33 -13.83 -1.74
C ASP A 99 1.05 -14.88 -2.59
N LYS A 100 0.65 -16.14 -2.41
CA LYS A 100 1.32 -17.32 -3.01
C LYS A 100 2.81 -17.33 -2.61
N GLU A 101 3.72 -17.30 -3.58
CA GLU A 101 5.17 -17.29 -3.35
C GLU A 101 5.77 -15.88 -3.23
N LYS A 102 4.94 -14.83 -3.22
CA LYS A 102 5.40 -13.43 -3.15
C LYS A 102 5.06 -12.79 -1.83
N LEU A 103 5.98 -11.99 -1.30
CA LEU A 103 5.68 -11.07 -0.22
C LEU A 103 5.14 -9.77 -0.81
N VAL A 104 3.99 -9.35 -0.28
CA VAL A 104 3.31 -8.14 -0.68
C VAL A 104 3.22 -7.23 0.53
N VAL A 105 3.81 -6.04 0.40
CA VAL A 105 3.72 -4.96 1.36
C VAL A 105 2.63 -4.03 0.85
N TRP A 106 1.48 -3.98 1.51
CA TRP A 106 0.47 -2.98 1.15
C TRP A 106 0.71 -1.69 1.91
N ILE A 107 0.55 -0.58 1.20
CA ILE A 107 0.75 0.78 1.69
C ILE A 107 -0.54 1.57 1.44
N PRO A 108 -1.28 1.93 2.50
CA PRO A 108 -2.44 2.78 2.39
C PRO A 108 -2.00 4.23 2.16
N VAL A 109 -2.30 4.77 0.98
CA VAL A 109 -1.83 6.11 0.61
C VAL A 109 -2.43 7.19 1.51
N GLU A 110 -3.56 6.93 2.18
CA GLU A 110 -4.15 7.89 3.11
C GLU A 110 -3.31 8.15 4.37
N CYS A 111 -2.39 7.28 4.75
CA CYS A 111 -1.63 7.38 6.00
C CYS A 111 -0.66 8.58 6.05
N TYR A 112 0.00 8.89 4.93
CA TYR A 112 1.16 9.76 4.95
C TYR A 112 0.87 11.13 4.37
N LYS A 113 1.11 12.17 5.17
CA LYS A 113 0.83 13.57 4.82
C LYS A 113 2.09 14.35 4.46
N THR A 114 3.26 13.86 4.84
CA THR A 114 4.55 14.52 4.61
C THR A 114 5.58 13.55 4.04
N ILE A 115 6.56 14.08 3.30
CA ILE A 115 7.67 13.30 2.72
C ILE A 115 8.41 12.52 3.82
N LEU A 116 8.63 13.15 4.98
CA LEU A 116 9.28 12.50 6.12
C LEU A 116 8.48 11.29 6.61
N GLN A 117 7.14 11.41 6.71
CA GLN A 117 6.29 10.28 7.09
C GLN A 117 6.39 9.15 6.08
N ALA A 118 6.29 9.44 4.78
CA ALA A 118 6.42 8.38 3.79
C ALA A 118 7.80 7.72 3.82
N ARG A 119 8.90 8.48 3.96
CA ARG A 119 10.24 7.89 4.11
C ARG A 119 10.32 6.90 5.26
N ILE A 120 9.89 7.32 6.45
CA ILE A 120 9.99 6.50 7.66
C ILE A 120 9.06 5.29 7.58
N PHE A 121 7.78 5.51 7.29
CA PHE A 121 6.78 4.45 7.38
C PHE A 121 6.84 3.51 6.19
N VAL A 122 7.07 3.98 4.96
CA VAL A 122 7.21 3.05 3.82
C VAL A 122 8.44 2.17 3.99
N ALA A 123 9.57 2.72 4.44
CA ALA A 123 10.75 1.91 4.76
C ALA A 123 10.47 0.91 5.90
N HIS A 124 9.74 1.34 6.94
CA HIS A 124 9.31 0.47 8.04
C HIS A 124 8.46 -0.72 7.57
N GLU A 125 7.51 -0.50 6.67
CA GLU A 125 6.68 -1.59 6.16
C GLU A 125 7.45 -2.53 5.23
N ILE A 126 8.38 -2.00 4.42
CA ILE A 126 9.23 -2.82 3.56
C ILE A 126 10.16 -3.69 4.42
N ILE A 127 10.76 -3.17 5.49
CA ILE A 127 11.69 -3.97 6.31
C ILE A 127 10.99 -5.14 7.02
N HIS A 128 9.70 -5.02 7.36
CA HIS A 128 8.94 -6.16 7.88
C HIS A 128 8.97 -7.34 6.91
N SER A 129 8.89 -7.10 5.60
CA SER A 129 8.92 -8.19 4.62
C SER A 129 10.26 -8.92 4.57
N VAL A 130 11.36 -8.23 4.89
CA VAL A 130 12.69 -8.83 5.00
C VAL A 130 12.75 -9.78 6.20
N HIS A 131 12.10 -9.43 7.31
CA HIS A 131 12.03 -10.31 8.48
C HIS A 131 11.18 -11.56 8.23
N TYR A 132 10.10 -11.46 7.44
CA TYR A 132 9.27 -12.62 7.05
C TYR A 132 9.99 -13.65 6.18
N PHE A 133 11.14 -13.32 5.58
CA PHE A 133 11.98 -14.29 4.86
C PHE A 133 12.84 -15.15 5.80
N ILE A 134 13.00 -14.76 7.06
CA ILE A 134 13.93 -15.40 8.02
C ILE A 134 13.22 -16.43 8.92
N THR A 135 11.89 -16.52 8.85
CA THR A 135 11.04 -17.45 9.61
C THR A 135 10.34 -18.44 8.69
#